data_AF-A0A0C6EHN7-F1
#
_entry.id   AF-A0A0C6EHN7-F1
#
_cell.length_a   1.000
_cell.length_b   1.000
_cell.length_c   1.000
_cell.angle_alpha   90.00
_cell.angle_beta   90.00
_cell.angle_gamma   90.00
#
_symmetry.space_group_name_H-M   'P 1'
#
loop_
_entity.id
_entity.type
_entity.pdbx_description
1 polymer ?
#
loop_
_entity_poly.entity_id
_entity_poly.type
_entity_poly.pdbx_seq_one_letter_code
_entity_poly.pdbx_strand_id
1 'polypeptide(L)' 'MRRGCISLGDVVCTGCNNNIPYPERYLAVDEEDGKEVDKGTTVHYCVECALKKGYASYKEEKGERILTFLP' A
#
# COMPACT_ATOMS: atom_id res chain seq x y z
N MET A 1 8.22 8.64 0.09
CA MET A 1 8.83 7.33 0.42
C MET A 1 7.76 6.25 0.61
N ARG A 2 8.01 4.99 0.23
CA ARG A 2 7.06 3.87 0.43
C ARG A 2 7.29 3.17 1.77
N ARG A 3 6.23 2.92 2.55
CA ARG A 3 6.26 2.24 3.86
C ARG A 3 5.17 1.17 3.95
N GLY A 4 5.56 -0.07 4.23
CA GLY A 4 4.61 -1.12 4.57
C GLY A 4 4.16 -1.00 6.02
N CYS A 5 2.85 -0.91 6.25
CA CYS A 5 2.25 -0.75 7.58
C CYS A 5 1.17 -1.81 7.83
N ILE A 6 0.80 -2.01 9.10
CA ILE A 6 -0.32 -2.86 9.52
C ILE A 6 -1.42 -1.95 10.05
N SER A 7 -2.63 -2.07 9.50
CA SER A 7 -3.77 -1.27 9.91
C SER A 7 -4.21 -1.66 11.33
N LEU A 8 -4.56 -0.67 12.14
CA LEU A 8 -5.22 -0.84 13.43
C LEU A 8 -6.75 -0.87 13.32
N GLY A 9 -7.30 -0.77 12.11
CA GLY A 9 -8.75 -0.78 11.85
C GLY A 9 -9.36 0.59 11.52
N ASP A 10 -8.55 1.65 11.56
CA ASP A 10 -8.98 3.05 11.32
C ASP A 10 -8.34 3.67 10.06
N VAL A 11 -7.70 2.85 9.21
CA VAL A 11 -6.97 3.35 8.03
C VAL A 11 -7.85 3.30 6.80
N VAL A 12 -8.16 4.45 6.21
CA VAL A 12 -8.94 4.53 4.97
C VAL A 12 -8.01 4.50 3.75
N CYS A 13 -8.29 3.59 2.81
CA CYS A 13 -7.58 3.51 1.55
C CYS A 13 -7.96 4.68 0.64
N THR A 14 -7.01 5.49 0.21
CA THR A 14 -7.20 6.61 -0.73
C THR A 14 -7.70 6.16 -2.10
N GLY A 15 -7.38 4.93 -2.52
CA GLY A 15 -7.77 4.41 -3.85
C GLY A 15 -9.22 3.91 -3.94
N CYS A 16 -9.69 3.14 -2.95
CA CYS A 16 -11.04 2.57 -2.94
C CYS A 16 -11.97 3.23 -1.91
N ASN A 17 -11.46 4.16 -1.10
CA ASN A 17 -12.14 4.84 -0.01
C ASN A 17 -12.76 3.90 1.05
N ASN A 18 -12.34 2.63 1.06
CA ASN A 18 -12.76 1.63 2.04
C ASN A 18 -11.83 1.66 3.25
N ASN A 19 -12.38 1.32 4.41
CA ASN A 19 -11.59 1.13 5.62
C ASN A 19 -10.81 -0.19 5.55
N ILE A 20 -9.54 -0.16 5.92
CA ILE A 20 -8.63 -1.30 5.95
C ILE A 20 -8.75 -1.93 7.34
N PRO A 21 -9.31 -3.14 7.46
CA PRO A 21 -9.57 -3.77 8.75
C PRO A 21 -8.26 -4.15 9.48
N TYR A 22 -8.32 -4.25 10.81
CA TYR A 22 -7.24 -4.90 11.57
C TYR A 22 -7.31 -6.43 11.40
N PRO A 23 -6.18 -7.15 11.26
CA PRO A 23 -4.78 -6.70 11.15
C PRO A 23 -4.26 -6.73 9.70
N GLU A 24 -4.93 -6.07 8.77
CA GLU A 24 -4.57 -6.09 7.35
C GLU A 24 -3.39 -5.16 7.03
N ARG A 25 -2.56 -5.55 6.05
CA ARG A 25 -1.40 -4.76 5.63
C ARG A 25 -1.82 -3.70 4.63
N TYR A 26 -1.13 -2.56 4.65
CA TYR A 26 -1.34 -1.49 3.68
C TYR A 26 -0.02 -0.79 3.35
N LEU A 27 -0.03 -0.05 2.25
CA LEU A 27 1.10 0.75 1.80
C LEU A 27 0.82 2.22 2.11
N ALA A 28 1.69 2.85 2.88
CA ALA A 28 1.77 4.30 2.99
C ALA A 28 2.79 4.82 1.97
N VAL A 29 2.39 5.78 1.14
CA VAL A 29 3.26 6.41 0.16
C VAL A 29 3.05 7.92 0.21
N ASP A 30 4.13 8.67 0.14
CA ASP A 30 4.05 10.13 0.02
C ASP A 30 3.80 10.48 -1.45
N GLU A 31 2.62 11.03 -1.73
CA GLU A 31 2.23 11.51 -3.06
C GLU A 31 1.97 13.03 -3.04
N GLU A 32 2.31 13.69 -4.15
CA GLU A 32 1.92 15.05 -4.46
C GLU A 32 1.46 15.09 -5.93
N ASP A 33 0.26 15.61 -6.18
CA ASP A 33 -0.36 15.66 -7.51
C ASP A 33 -0.42 14.28 -8.23
N GLY A 34 -0.60 13.21 -7.46
CA GLY A 34 -0.67 11.83 -7.98
C GLY A 34 0.67 11.23 -8.41
N LYS A 35 1.79 11.90 -8.10
CA LYS A 35 3.14 11.36 -8.26
C LYS A 35 3.76 11.09 -6.91
N GLU A 36 4.48 9.98 -6.83
CA GLU A 36 5.28 9.69 -5.65
C GLU A 36 6.40 10.72 -5.51
N VAL A 37 6.49 11.33 -4.33
CA VAL A 37 7.51 12.32 -3.98
C VAL A 37 8.22 11.90 -2.70
N ASP A 38 9.41 12.45 -2.48
CA ASP A 38 10.18 12.14 -1.27
C ASP A 38 9.51 12.71 -0.02
N LYS A 39 8.86 13.86 -0.15
CA LYS A 39 8.09 14.56 0.89
C LYS A 39 6.83 15.17 0.28
N GLY A 40 5.68 14.63 0.63
CA GLY A 40 4.37 15.06 0.14
C GLY A 40 3.26 14.71 1.13
N THR A 41 2.04 14.53 0.64
CA THR A 41 0.94 14.04 1.47
C THR A 41 1.02 12.53 1.55
N THR A 42 1.13 11.98 2.76
CA THR A 42 1.09 10.54 2.96
C THR A 42 -0.32 10.03 2.67
N VAL A 43 -0.45 9.22 1.64
CA VAL A 43 -1.67 8.51 1.29
C VAL A 43 -1.54 7.04 1.66
N HIS A 44 -2.69 6.38 1.85
CA HIS A 44 -2.75 4.99 2.27
C HIS A 44 -3.43 4.16 1.18
N TYR A 45 -2.79 3.08 0.75
CA TYR A 45 -3.35 2.15 -0.22
C TYR A 45 -3.46 0.75 0.39
N CYS A 46 -4.65 0.15 0.30
CA CYS A 46 -4.79 -1.28 0.59
C CYS A 46 -3.95 -2.11 -0.38
N VAL A 47 -3.70 -3.37 -0.02
CA VAL A 47 -2.90 -4.29 -0.85
C VAL A 47 -3.40 -4.33 -2.30
N GLU A 48 -4.72 -4.40 -2.51
CA GLU A 48 -5.32 -4.43 -3.83
C GLU A 48 -5.06 -3.15 -4.65
N CYS A 49 -5.20 -1.98 -4.05
CA CYS A 49 -4.91 -0.71 -4.71
C CYS A 49 -3.42 -0.55 -5.01
N ALA A 50 -2.55 -0.99 -4.09
CA ALA A 50 -1.11 -0.98 -4.28
C ALA A 50 -0.69 -1.92 -5.43
N LEU A 51 -1.33 -3.08 -5.58
CA LEU A 51 -1.13 -4.00 -6.70
C LEU A 51 -1.60 -3.40 -8.03
N LYS A 52 -2.79 -2.78 -8.05
CA LYS A 52 -3.33 -2.14 -9.26
C LYS A 52 -2.48 -0.97 -9.74
N LYS A 53 -1.91 -0.18 -8.82
CA LYS A 53 -0.97 0.91 -9.15
C LYS A 53 0.42 0.41 -9.55
N GLY A 54 0.77 -0.85 -9.25
CA GLY A 54 2.10 -1.40 -9.49
C GLY A 54 3.13 -1.05 -8.40
N TYR A 55 2.68 -0.53 -7.25
CA TYR A 55 3.55 -0.31 -6.09
C TYR A 55 3.85 -1.58 -5.30
N ALA A 56 2.98 -2.59 -5.43
CA ALA A 56 3.20 -3.92 -4.88
C ALA A 56 3.08 -4.96 -5.99
N SER A 57 3.76 -6.08 -5.81
CA SER A 57 3.56 -7.28 -6.63
C SER A 57 3.57 -8.53 -5.75
N TYR A 58 2.75 -9.51 -6.11
CA TYR A 58 2.89 -10.85 -5.56
C TYR A 58 3.96 -11.60 -6.34
N LYS A 59 4.95 -12.11 -5.61
CA LYS A 59 5.97 -12.98 -6.16
C LYS A 59 5.81 -14.35 -5.51
N GLU A 60 5.76 -15.38 -6.33
CA GLU A 60 5.71 -16.76 -5.84
C GLU A 60 7.15 -17.27 -5.70
N GLU A 61 7.59 -17.52 -4.47
CA GLU A 61 8.90 -18.09 -4.17
C GLU A 61 8.72 -19.37 -3.36
N LYS A 62 9.28 -20.48 -3.86
CA LYS A 62 9.22 -21.81 -3.23
C LYS A 62 7.79 -22.26 -2.83
N GLY A 63 6.77 -21.83 -3.58
CA GLY A 63 5.37 -22.18 -3.32
C GLY A 63 4.63 -21.27 -2.33
N GLU A 64 5.30 -20.24 -1.79
CA GLU A 64 4.66 -19.20 -0.97
C GLU A 64 4.45 -17.92 -1.78
N ARG A 65 3.26 -17.31 -1.63
CA ARG A 65 2.94 -16.01 -2.22
C ARG A 65 3.43 -14.88 -1.32
N ILE A 66 4.53 -14.25 -1.72
CA ILE A 66 5.14 -13.14 -0.99
C ILE A 66 4.64 -11.83 -1.59
N LEU A 67 4.02 -10.98 -0.77
CA LEU A 67 3.71 -9.60 -1.14
C LEU A 67 5.00 -8.77 -1.03
N THR A 68 5.50 -8.30 -2.16
CA THR A 68 6.69 -7.46 -2.24
C THR A 68 6.29 -6.04 -2.65
N PHE A 69 6.66 -5.06 -1.83
CA PHE A 69 6.58 -3.65 -2.21
C PHE A 69 7.79 -3.29 -3.07
N LEU A 70 7.54 -2.79 -4.27
CA LEU A 70 8.59 -2.39 -5.20
C LEU A 70 9.16 -1.04 -4.72
N PRO A 71 10.48 -0.78 -4.90
CA PRO A 71 11.06 0.54 -4.70
C PRO A 71 10.67 1.53 -5.81
#